data_AF-A0A428X3D1-F1
#
_entry.id   AF-A0A428X3D1-F1
#
_cell.length_a   1.000
_cell.length_b   1.000
_cell.length_c   1.000
_cell.angle_alpha   90.00
_cell.angle_beta   90.00
_cell.angle_gamma   90.00
#
_symmetry.space_group_name_H-M   'P 1'
#
loop_
_entity.id
_entity.type
_entity.pdbx_description
1 polymer ?
#
loop_
_entity_poly.entity_id
_entity_poly.type
_entity_poly.pdbx_seq_one_letter_code
_entity_poly.pdbx_strand_id
1 'polypeptide(L)'
;MLGNQGPSPDVVEALETLWHTYVTRGHPAMARLGGPRVIRPVFDEAFAIGDLVLGGTLVDVKTYLEPAPSMGAFVDQLLGYVMCDVEDRFAIRSIGIYLAWQGELLHLPLDTALSLASGQSSFDLLTARRVFQQQVAPAAERSRFYKYGSSTPARDQG
;
A
#
# COMPACT_ATOMS: atom_id res chain seq x y z
N MET A 1 -19.05 -10.29 19.81
CA MET A 1 -20.50 -10.04 19.83
C MET A 1 -20.70 -8.55 20.08
N LEU A 2 -21.12 -7.80 19.06
CA LEU A 2 -21.62 -6.44 19.26
C LEU A 2 -23.02 -6.58 19.85
N GLY A 3 -23.28 -5.94 20.99
CA GLY A 3 -24.60 -5.96 21.60
C GLY A 3 -25.67 -5.34 20.68
N ASN A 4 -26.93 -5.58 20.98
CA ASN A 4 -28.12 -5.17 20.22
C ASN A 4 -28.37 -3.64 20.20
N GLN A 5 -27.33 -2.82 20.32
CA GLN A 5 -27.36 -1.37 20.25
C GLN A 5 -26.79 -0.98 18.89
N GLY A 6 -27.51 -0.15 18.13
CA GLY A 6 -27.05 0.34 16.82
C GLY A 6 -25.72 1.13 16.91
N PRO A 7 -25.16 1.56 15.76
CA PRO A 7 -23.95 2.38 15.76
C PRO A 7 -24.17 3.67 16.56
N SER A 8 -23.15 4.14 17.27
CA SER A 8 -23.21 5.44 17.94
C SER A 8 -23.34 6.58 16.91
N PRO A 9 -23.85 7.76 17.31
CA PRO A 9 -23.90 8.93 16.45
C PRO A 9 -22.55 9.24 15.78
N ASP A 10 -21.45 9.19 16.53
CA ASP A 10 -20.10 9.44 16.01
C ASP A 10 -19.69 8.46 14.90
N VAL A 11 -20.11 7.19 15.00
CA VAL A 11 -19.84 6.18 13.96
C VAL A 11 -20.67 6.47 12.72
N VAL A 12 -21.93 6.89 12.87
CA VAL A 12 -22.78 7.28 11.74
C VAL A 12 -22.18 8.49 11.03
N GLU A 13 -21.79 9.52 11.77
CA GLU A 13 -21.17 10.74 11.22
C GLU A 13 -19.86 10.42 10.50
N ALA A 14 -19.00 9.56 11.07
CA ALA A 14 -17.76 9.13 10.43
C ALA A 14 -18.03 8.39 9.10
N LEU A 15 -19.03 7.49 9.07
CA LEU A 15 -19.39 6.76 7.85
C LEU A 15 -19.95 7.69 6.78
N GLU A 16 -20.84 8.62 7.16
CA GLU A 16 -21.38 9.64 6.26
C GLU A 16 -20.27 10.51 5.68
N THR A 17 -19.35 10.97 6.53
CA THR A 17 -18.19 11.77 6.13
C THR A 17 -17.32 11.02 5.15
N LEU A 18 -16.93 9.78 5.46
CA LEU A 18 -16.07 8.97 4.61
C LEU A 18 -16.73 8.65 3.27
N TRP A 19 -18.01 8.29 3.27
CA TRP A 19 -18.72 7.94 2.05
C TRP A 19 -18.93 9.17 1.16
N HIS A 20 -19.40 10.28 1.74
CA HIS A 20 -19.58 11.52 1.01
C HIS A 20 -18.27 11.99 0.38
N THR A 21 -17.19 11.97 1.16
CA THR A 21 -15.85 12.39 0.73
C THR A 21 -15.29 11.48 -0.37
N TYR A 22 -15.47 10.17 -0.24
CA TYR A 22 -15.11 9.22 -1.29
C TYR A 22 -15.88 9.49 -2.58
N VAL A 23 -17.21 9.56 -2.54
CA VAL A 23 -18.03 9.72 -3.75
C VAL A 23 -17.72 11.04 -4.46
N THR A 24 -17.57 12.13 -3.71
CA THR A 24 -17.41 13.48 -4.28
C THR A 24 -15.99 13.79 -4.73
N ARG A 25 -14.97 13.27 -4.02
CA ARG A 25 -13.56 13.62 -4.27
C ARG A 25 -12.68 12.41 -4.55
N GLY A 26 -12.74 11.39 -3.69
CA GLY A 26 -11.83 10.25 -3.75
C GLY A 26 -11.99 9.36 -4.98
N HIS A 27 -13.23 8.98 -5.29
CA HIS A 27 -13.59 8.16 -6.45
C HIS A 27 -13.15 8.81 -7.76
N PRO A 28 -13.51 10.07 -8.08
CA PRO A 28 -13.03 10.69 -9.32
C PRO A 28 -11.50 10.85 -9.34
N ALA A 29 -10.85 11.09 -8.21
CA ALA A 29 -9.39 11.13 -8.14
C ALA A 29 -8.73 9.80 -8.48
N MET A 30 -9.17 8.70 -7.86
CA MET A 30 -8.67 7.35 -8.17
C MET A 30 -9.08 6.87 -9.56
N ALA A 31 -10.25 7.29 -10.06
CA ALA A 31 -10.70 6.93 -11.40
C ALA A 31 -9.76 7.48 -12.49
N ARG A 32 -9.21 8.70 -12.29
CA ARG A 32 -8.26 9.34 -13.21
C ARG A 32 -6.92 8.61 -13.34
N LEU A 33 -6.55 7.76 -12.37
CA LEU A 33 -5.34 6.93 -12.48
C LEU A 33 -5.48 5.85 -13.57
N GLY A 34 -6.71 5.50 -13.99
CA GLY A 34 -6.94 4.61 -15.12
C GLY A 34 -6.78 3.12 -14.78
N GLY A 35 -6.36 2.33 -15.78
CA GLY A 35 -6.14 0.89 -15.68
C GLY A 35 -4.71 0.50 -16.07
N PRO A 36 -4.23 -0.70 -15.71
CA PRO A 36 -4.96 -1.79 -15.06
C PRO A 36 -5.33 -1.50 -13.61
N ARG A 37 -6.34 -2.20 -13.08
CA ARG A 37 -6.82 -2.06 -11.70
C ARG A 37 -6.65 -3.40 -10.98
N VAL A 38 -5.77 -3.43 -9.99
CA VAL A 38 -5.54 -4.60 -9.13
C VAL A 38 -5.95 -4.22 -7.71
N ILE A 39 -6.83 -5.03 -7.13
CA ILE A 39 -7.21 -4.90 -5.71
C ILE A 39 -6.44 -5.94 -4.93
N ARG A 40 -5.92 -5.55 -3.78
CA ARG A 40 -5.15 -6.40 -2.89
C ARG A 40 -3.92 -7.04 -3.59
N PRO A 41 -3.03 -6.25 -4.24
CA PRO A 41 -1.82 -6.77 -4.87
C PRO A 41 -0.96 -7.51 -3.83
N VAL A 42 -0.60 -8.75 -4.15
CA VAL A 42 0.27 -9.58 -3.29
C VAL A 42 1.70 -9.51 -3.78
N PHE A 43 2.55 -8.84 -3.00
CA PHE A 43 4.00 -8.81 -3.21
C PHE A 43 4.68 -9.98 -2.50
N ASP A 44 4.18 -10.32 -1.31
CA ASP A 44 4.52 -11.53 -0.56
C ASP A 44 3.30 -11.97 0.28
N GLU A 45 2.97 -13.26 0.20
CA GLU A 45 1.80 -13.85 0.87
C GLU A 45 1.83 -13.76 2.40
N ALA A 46 2.99 -13.55 3.02
CA ALA A 46 3.12 -13.51 4.47
C ALA A 46 3.08 -12.09 5.03
N PHE A 47 3.69 -11.12 4.36
CA PHE A 47 3.95 -9.81 4.98
C PHE A 47 3.74 -8.59 4.05
N ALA A 48 3.56 -8.77 2.74
CA ALA A 48 3.49 -7.66 1.81
C ALA A 48 2.27 -7.78 0.89
N ILE A 49 1.14 -7.30 1.39
CA ILE A 49 -0.12 -7.20 0.66
C ILE A 49 -0.54 -5.72 0.69
N GLY A 50 -0.59 -5.10 -0.49
CA GLY A 50 -1.02 -3.70 -0.61
C GLY A 50 -2.54 -3.57 -0.80
N ASP A 51 -3.03 -2.33 -0.91
CA ASP A 51 -4.46 -2.07 -1.11
C ASP A 51 -4.84 -2.10 -2.59
N LEU A 52 -4.18 -1.27 -3.41
CA LEU A 52 -4.56 -1.06 -4.81
C LEU A 52 -3.35 -0.81 -5.71
N VAL A 53 -3.40 -1.28 -6.95
CA VAL A 53 -2.60 -0.75 -8.07
C VAL A 53 -3.55 -0.24 -9.15
N LEU A 54 -3.43 1.03 -9.51
CA LEU A 54 -4.28 1.71 -10.49
C LEU A 54 -3.40 2.41 -11.53
N GLY A 55 -3.41 1.94 -12.77
CA GLY A 55 -2.66 2.57 -13.88
C GLY A 55 -1.16 2.70 -13.66
N GLY A 56 -0.55 1.73 -12.96
CA GLY A 56 0.86 1.79 -12.58
C GLY A 56 1.14 2.61 -11.31
N THR A 57 0.11 3.12 -10.63
CA THR A 57 0.23 3.76 -9.32
C THR A 57 -0.10 2.76 -8.21
N LEU A 58 0.84 2.50 -7.30
CA LEU A 58 0.57 1.76 -6.07
C LEU A 58 -0.08 2.71 -5.06
N VAL A 59 -1.32 2.42 -4.65
CA VAL A 59 -2.11 3.26 -3.75
C VAL A 59 -2.36 2.55 -2.43
N ASP A 60 -2.13 3.26 -1.34
CA ASP A 60 -2.46 2.87 0.03
C ASP A 60 -3.54 3.81 0.60
N VAL A 61 -4.55 3.24 1.26
CA VAL A 61 -5.71 3.98 1.76
C VAL A 61 -5.57 4.20 3.26
N LYS A 62 -5.54 5.48 3.67
CA LYS A 62 -5.36 5.88 5.06
C LYS A 62 -6.53 6.72 5.54
N THR A 63 -7.08 6.35 6.70
CA THR A 63 -8.15 7.11 7.36
C THR A 63 -7.62 7.72 8.65
N TYR A 64 -7.20 8.98 8.57
CA TYR A 64 -6.61 9.73 9.68
C TYR A 64 -7.23 11.13 9.73
N LEU A 65 -7.47 11.67 10.92
CA LEU A 65 -7.86 13.09 11.07
C LEU A 65 -6.66 14.00 10.79
N GLU A 66 -5.50 13.66 11.33
CA GLU A 66 -4.25 14.41 11.20
C GLU A 66 -3.16 13.51 10.60
N PRO A 67 -3.01 13.46 9.26
CA PRO A 67 -2.10 12.50 8.62
C PRO A 67 -0.64 12.95 8.59
N ALA A 68 -0.36 14.24 8.77
CA ALA A 68 0.98 14.81 8.59
C ALA A 68 2.09 14.13 9.43
N PRO A 69 1.88 13.80 10.72
CA PRO A 69 2.90 13.12 11.54
C PRO A 69 3.24 11.71 11.06
N SER A 70 2.35 11.05 10.31
CA SER A 70 2.51 9.68 9.84
C SER A 70 2.92 9.58 8.37
N MET A 71 3.03 10.70 7.66
CA MET A 71 3.27 10.73 6.21
C MET A 71 4.55 9.97 5.81
N GLY A 72 5.63 10.13 6.58
CA GLY A 72 6.88 9.40 6.34
C GLY A 72 6.68 7.87 6.39
N ALA A 73 5.98 7.38 7.41
CA ALA A 73 5.70 5.96 7.56
C ALA A 73 4.82 5.40 6.44
N PHE A 74 3.87 6.19 5.91
CA PHE A 74 3.05 5.80 4.76
C PHE A 74 3.89 5.65 3.49
N VAL A 75 4.81 6.59 3.26
CA VAL A 75 5.75 6.52 2.13
C VAL A 75 6.68 5.32 2.28
N ASP A 76 7.26 5.10 3.47
CA ASP A 76 8.15 3.97 3.74
C ASP A 76 7.45 2.62 3.49
N GLN A 77 6.18 2.51 3.89
CA GLN A 77 5.37 1.32 3.62
C GLN A 77 5.19 1.07 2.12
N LEU A 78 4.80 2.10 1.36
CA LEU A 78 4.63 2.02 -0.10
C LEU A 78 5.95 1.66 -0.80
N LEU A 79 7.06 2.30 -0.42
CA LEU A 79 8.37 1.97 -0.96
C LEU A 79 8.79 0.55 -0.60
N GLY A 80 8.48 0.07 0.61
CA GLY A 80 8.68 -1.33 1.00
C GLY A 80 7.97 -2.31 0.06
N TYR A 81 6.72 -2.04 -0.32
CA TYR A 81 6.00 -2.84 -1.32
C TYR A 81 6.65 -2.76 -2.70
N VAL A 82 7.08 -1.57 -3.13
CA VAL A 82 7.82 -1.39 -4.40
C VAL A 82 9.11 -2.23 -4.41
N MET A 83 9.84 -2.30 -3.29
CA MET A 83 11.04 -3.12 -3.17
C MET A 83 10.74 -4.63 -3.20
N CYS A 84 9.52 -5.04 -2.81
CA CYS A 84 9.10 -6.44 -2.89
C CYS A 84 8.71 -6.87 -4.31
N ASP A 85 8.41 -5.94 -5.23
CA ASP A 85 8.04 -6.25 -6.63
C ASP A 85 9.27 -6.48 -7.54
N VAL A 86 10.09 -7.47 -7.21
CA VAL A 86 11.38 -7.72 -7.90
C VAL A 86 11.23 -7.94 -9.40
N GLU A 87 10.21 -8.69 -9.80
CA GLU A 87 9.93 -9.00 -11.21
C GLU A 87 9.13 -7.91 -11.93
N ASP A 88 8.94 -6.74 -11.30
CA ASP A 88 8.18 -5.59 -11.84
C ASP A 88 6.76 -5.97 -12.31
N ARG A 89 6.10 -6.91 -11.61
CA ARG A 89 4.84 -7.54 -12.04
C ARG A 89 3.70 -6.55 -12.17
N PHE A 90 3.71 -5.51 -11.34
CA PHE A 90 2.68 -4.48 -11.33
C PHE A 90 3.09 -3.22 -12.11
N ALA A 91 4.29 -3.21 -12.70
CA ALA A 91 4.85 -2.09 -13.46
C ALA A 91 4.68 -0.74 -12.75
N ILE A 92 4.99 -0.68 -11.45
CA ILE A 92 4.74 0.49 -10.61
C ILE A 92 5.65 1.64 -11.05
N ARG A 93 5.04 2.77 -11.44
CA ARG A 93 5.72 4.01 -11.86
C ARG A 93 5.42 5.20 -10.97
N SER A 94 4.46 5.07 -10.08
CA SER A 94 4.10 6.11 -9.12
C SER A 94 3.57 5.49 -7.84
N ILE A 95 3.64 6.25 -6.76
CA ILE A 95 2.99 5.90 -5.49
C ILE A 95 1.88 6.90 -5.19
N GLY A 96 0.86 6.46 -4.47
CA GLY A 96 -0.23 7.30 -4.03
C GLY A 96 -0.68 6.98 -2.62
N ILE A 97 -1.06 8.01 -1.88
CA ILE A 97 -1.68 7.88 -0.56
C ILE A 97 -3.05 8.52 -0.67
N TYR A 98 -4.10 7.70 -0.57
CA TYR A 98 -5.47 8.21 -0.51
C TYR A 98 -5.86 8.44 0.95
N LEU A 99 -5.90 9.71 1.33
CA LEU A 99 -6.32 10.20 2.64
C LEU A 99 -7.85 10.27 2.67
N ALA A 100 -8.50 9.19 3.10
CA ALA A 100 -9.93 8.97 2.92
C ALA A 100 -10.80 9.97 3.69
N TRP A 101 -10.36 10.40 4.88
CA TRP A 101 -11.07 11.40 5.67
C TRP A 101 -11.06 12.78 5.00
N GLN A 102 -9.95 13.13 4.35
CA GLN A 102 -9.77 14.41 3.65
C GLN A 102 -10.29 14.36 2.21
N GLY A 103 -10.41 13.17 1.62
CA GLY A 103 -10.78 12.99 0.21
C GLY A 103 -9.67 13.36 -0.76
N GLU A 104 -8.42 13.24 -0.31
CA GLU A 104 -7.26 13.68 -1.06
C GLU A 104 -6.40 12.51 -1.49
N LEU A 105 -6.05 12.49 -2.76
CA LEU A 105 -5.08 11.55 -3.32
C LEU A 105 -3.77 12.31 -3.51
N LEU A 106 -2.81 12.05 -2.64
CA LEU A 106 -1.43 12.45 -2.87
C LEU A 106 -0.84 11.48 -3.88
N HIS A 107 -0.20 12.00 -4.91
CA HIS A 107 0.33 11.21 -6.02
C HIS A 107 1.73 11.70 -6.38
N LEU A 108 2.69 10.79 -6.41
CA LEU A 108 4.10 11.12 -6.65
C LEU A 108 4.73 10.12 -7.63
N PRO A 109 5.43 10.60 -8.67
CA PRO A 109 6.29 9.75 -9.50
C PRO A 109 7.29 8.96 -8.65
N LEU A 110 7.51 7.68 -9.00
CA LEU A 110 8.30 6.78 -8.18
C LEU A 110 9.77 7.24 -8.08
N ASP A 111 10.33 7.77 -9.17
CA ASP A 111 11.67 8.34 -9.19
C ASP A 111 11.82 9.49 -8.17
N THR A 112 10.82 10.38 -8.12
CA THR A 112 10.79 11.50 -7.18
C THR A 112 10.67 11.00 -5.75
N ALA A 113 9.81 10.00 -5.49
CA ALA A 113 9.66 9.38 -4.18
C ALA A 113 10.99 8.76 -3.69
N LEU A 114 11.66 8.00 -4.56
CA LEU A 114 12.94 7.36 -4.26
C LEU A 114 14.05 8.39 -4.04
N SER A 115 14.11 9.45 -4.84
CA SER A 115 15.08 10.53 -4.66
C SER A 115 14.90 11.26 -3.34
N LEU A 116 13.66 11.57 -2.96
CA LEU A 116 13.37 12.22 -1.68
C LEU A 116 13.71 11.31 -0.49
N ALA A 117 13.40 10.01 -0.58
CA ALA A 117 13.66 9.06 0.49
C ALA A 117 15.15 8.71 0.65
N SER A 118 15.89 8.59 -0.46
CA SER A 118 17.31 8.20 -0.45
C SER A 118 18.27 9.39 -0.35
N GLY A 119 17.80 10.60 -0.67
CA GLY A 119 18.67 11.77 -0.87
C GLY A 119 19.55 11.68 -2.13
N GLN A 120 19.32 10.71 -3.01
CA GLN A 120 20.11 10.48 -4.23
C GLN A 120 19.37 10.97 -5.48
N SER A 121 20.11 11.55 -6.43
CA SER A 121 19.55 12.02 -7.72
C SER A 121 19.26 10.88 -8.71
N SER A 122 19.78 9.68 -8.46
CA SER A 122 19.52 8.48 -9.25
C SER A 122 19.48 7.27 -8.32
N PHE A 123 18.56 6.34 -8.57
CA PHE A 123 18.34 5.18 -7.73
C PHE A 123 18.23 3.92 -8.61
N ASP A 124 19.16 2.97 -8.45
CA ASP A 124 19.09 1.68 -9.14
C ASP A 124 18.07 0.78 -8.44
N LEU A 125 16.82 0.88 -8.90
CA LEU A 125 15.69 0.18 -8.30
C LEU A 125 15.82 -1.34 -8.39
N LEU A 126 16.38 -1.88 -9.47
CA LEU A 126 16.51 -3.34 -9.63
C LEU A 126 17.51 -3.91 -8.61
N THR A 127 18.65 -3.25 -8.46
CA THR A 127 19.64 -3.64 -7.46
C THR A 127 19.08 -3.50 -6.05
N ALA A 128 18.39 -2.38 -5.75
CA ALA A 128 17.76 -2.17 -4.45
C ALA A 128 16.70 -3.23 -4.10
N ARG A 129 15.84 -3.60 -5.06
CA ARG A 129 14.85 -4.68 -4.95
C ARG A 129 15.50 -6.02 -4.55
N ARG A 130 16.59 -6.39 -5.22
CA ARG A 130 17.34 -7.64 -4.91
C ARG A 130 17.98 -7.61 -3.53
N VAL A 131 18.63 -6.51 -3.17
CA VAL A 131 19.25 -6.33 -1.85
C VAL A 131 18.19 -6.36 -0.75
N PHE A 132 17.07 -5.67 -0.95
CA PHE A 132 15.96 -5.64 0.01
C PHE A 132 15.42 -7.05 0.26
N GLN A 133 15.14 -7.83 -0.79
CA GLN A 133 14.67 -9.21 -0.63
C GLN A 133 15.63 -10.08 0.19
N GLN A 134 16.95 -9.96 -0.06
CA GLN A 134 17.96 -10.69 0.72
C GLN A 134 17.94 -10.29 2.20
N GLN A 135 17.76 -9.00 2.49
CA GLN A 135 17.73 -8.47 3.86
C GLN A 135 16.46 -8.86 4.61
N VAL A 136 15.30 -8.86 3.96
CA VAL A 136 14.02 -9.18 4.62
C VAL A 136 13.72 -10.67 4.69
N ALA A 137 14.43 -11.53 3.94
CA ALA A 137 14.18 -12.97 3.91
C ALA A 137 14.09 -13.64 5.29
N PRO A 138 14.99 -13.37 6.27
CA PRO A 138 14.86 -13.95 7.62
C PRO A 138 13.62 -13.46 8.39
N ALA A 139 13.18 -12.23 8.15
CA ALA A 139 11.95 -11.70 8.74
C ALA A 139 10.71 -12.29 8.05
N ALA A 140 10.75 -12.42 6.72
CA ALA A 140 9.70 -13.02 5.92
C ALA A 140 9.43 -14.49 6.31
N GLU A 141 10.49 -15.28 6.52
CA GLU A 141 10.38 -16.67 6.98
C GLU A 141 9.70 -16.78 8.34
N ARG A 142 10.05 -15.89 9.29
CA ARG A 142 9.38 -15.81 10.59
C ARG A 142 7.90 -15.44 10.44
N SER A 143 7.58 -14.47 9.59
CA SER A 143 6.19 -14.09 9.30
C SER A 143 5.39 -15.26 8.70
N ARG A 144 5.99 -16.05 7.80
CA ARG A 144 5.37 -17.28 7.26
C ARG A 144 5.10 -18.31 8.35
N PHE A 145 6.05 -18.52 9.25
CA PHE A 145 5.87 -19.41 10.39
C PHE A 145 4.70 -18.97 11.28
N TYR A 146 4.60 -17.69 11.63
CA TYR A 146 3.48 -17.20 12.45
C TYR A 146 2.13 -17.29 11.73
N LYS A 147 2.10 -17.03 10.41
CA LYS A 147 0.86 -17.01 9.64
C LYS A 147 0.35 -18.40 9.27
N TYR A 148 1.26 -19.35 9.01
CA TYR A 148 0.92 -20.67 8.45
C TYR A 148 1.37 -21.86 9.32
N GLY A 149 2.04 -21.62 10.45
CA GLY A 149 2.50 -22.68 11.36
C GLY A 149 3.66 -23.53 10.85
N SER A 150 4.29 -23.16 9.71
CA SER A 150 5.46 -23.86 9.16
C SER A 150 6.35 -22.92 8.34
N SER A 151 7.65 -23.23 8.24
CA SER A 151 8.68 -22.41 7.58
C SER A 151 9.17 -23.00 6.25
N THR A 152 8.34 -23.71 5.49
CA THR A 152 8.73 -24.32 4.21
C THR A 152 7.69 -24.02 3.13
N PRO A 153 8.08 -23.62 1.89
CA PRO A 153 7.11 -23.33 0.85
C PRO A 153 6.35 -24.60 0.46
N ALA A 154 5.05 -24.44 0.16
CA ALA A 154 4.28 -25.48 -0.48
C ALA A 154 5.01 -25.91 -1.76
N ARG A 155 5.41 -27.18 -1.83
CA ARG A 155 5.91 -27.77 -3.07
C ARG A 155 4.81 -27.64 -4.12
N ASP A 156 5.17 -27.16 -5.31
CA ASP A 156 4.36 -27.30 -6.51
C ASP A 156 3.82 -28.73 -6.60
N GLN A 157 2.51 -28.85 -6.71
CA GLN A 157 1.86 -30.08 -7.14
C GLN A 157 1.31 -29.85 -8.56
N GLY A 158 1.93 -30.51 -9.53
CA GLY A 158 1.32 -30.85 -10.83
C GLY A 158 1.65 -29.93 -11.98
#